data_AF-A0A837AJ65-F1
#
_entry.id   AF-A0A837AJ65-F1
#
_cell.length_a   1.000
_cell.length_b   1.000
_cell.length_c   1.000
_cell.angle_alpha   90.00
_cell.angle_beta   90.00
_cell.angle_gamma   90.00
#
_symmetry.space_group_name_H-M   'P 1'
#
loop_
_entity.id
_entity.type
_entity.pdbx_description
1 polymer ?
#
loop_
_entity_poly.entity_id
_entity_poly.type
_entity_poly.pdbx_seq_one_letter_code
_entity_poly.pdbx_strand_id
1 'polypeptide(L)'
;MSGNIGANPLTYNQAMQLANDSSNNVVTSLTFKLAEMKHHGQLLRMTPQESDKVAAYLYQKFENDDDLIRVLFLALPDNLQFNFVKRMEKKSPAYFCCRDMQVIHSDAALQRLLTRFNDPEGWSNLAKNQYLSTSMKQKIWQRALSHRKNNPKADSAAYETSADMILSELISHGEVDDQMLLNATALIRLEDWDFLESALVSWDNLPAVVLKELQQNTPRNDIWAKFFLRQENSSRAQVDEALRVYYALDPDALAQLDVLAKQPDRIWWSTLAKSNLTFFKFGALNNRHTPPAVLAAEIDPEWWIVAMNNPRFPVDVLKARLKRDPLLALELVNPELDLVRQLALNGKTRAIREQAMRKLDELY
;
A
#
# COMPACT_ATOMS: atom_id res chain seq x y z
N MET A 1 -27.59 9.58 -29.70
CA MET A 1 -28.06 9.49 -28.31
C MET A 1 -27.04 10.21 -27.45
N SER A 2 -27.37 11.42 -26.99
CA SER A 2 -26.56 12.19 -26.03
C SER A 2 -26.71 11.58 -24.65
N GLY A 3 -26.09 10.41 -24.46
CA GLY A 3 -26.10 9.68 -23.21
C GLY A 3 -24.95 10.14 -22.34
N ASN A 4 -25.26 10.92 -21.31
CA ASN A 4 -24.46 10.95 -20.10
C ASN A 4 -24.19 9.48 -19.72
N ILE A 5 -22.93 9.03 -19.74
CA ILE A 5 -22.60 7.65 -19.37
C ILE A 5 -22.78 7.53 -17.86
N GLY A 6 -24.03 7.41 -17.42
CA GLY A 6 -24.42 7.38 -16.02
C GLY A 6 -23.69 6.31 -15.22
N ALA A 7 -23.83 6.41 -13.89
CA ALA A 7 -23.19 5.57 -12.87
C ALA A 7 -23.53 4.06 -12.90
N ASN A 8 -24.08 3.55 -14.00
CA ASN A 8 -24.40 2.13 -14.16
C ASN A 8 -23.21 1.36 -14.77
N PRO A 9 -22.85 0.18 -14.23
CA PRO A 9 -21.83 -0.70 -14.78
C PRO A 9 -22.08 -1.10 -16.24
N LEU A 10 -21.08 -0.96 -17.11
CA LEU A 10 -21.19 -1.38 -18.51
C LEU A 10 -20.93 -2.89 -18.67
N THR A 11 -21.68 -3.52 -19.57
CA THR A 11 -21.39 -4.87 -20.11
C THR A 11 -20.45 -4.78 -21.31
N TYR A 12 -19.84 -5.90 -21.70
CA TYR A 12 -18.96 -5.97 -22.87
C TYR A 12 -19.62 -5.45 -24.16
N ASN A 13 -20.85 -5.88 -24.44
CA ASN A 13 -21.56 -5.45 -25.65
C ASN A 13 -21.86 -3.94 -25.65
N GLN A 14 -22.20 -3.37 -24.49
CA GLN A 14 -22.42 -1.93 -24.36
C GLN A 14 -21.11 -1.15 -24.52
N ALA A 15 -20.01 -1.63 -23.93
CA ALA A 15 -18.70 -1.03 -24.09
C ALA A 15 -18.24 -1.04 -25.57
N MET A 16 -18.44 -2.16 -26.28
CA MET A 16 -18.14 -2.24 -27.71
C MET A 16 -19.02 -1.34 -28.58
N GLN A 17 -20.29 -1.13 -28.21
CA GLN A 17 -21.15 -0.15 -28.90
C GLN A 17 -20.62 1.27 -28.71
N LEU A 18 -20.25 1.65 -27.49
CA LEU A 18 -19.66 2.96 -27.19
C LEU A 18 -18.30 3.17 -27.88
N ALA A 19 -17.47 2.12 -27.98
CA ALA A 19 -16.20 2.18 -28.71
C ALA A 19 -16.37 2.44 -30.21
N ASN A 20 -17.53 2.07 -30.77
CA ASN A 20 -17.89 2.32 -32.16
C ASN A 20 -18.55 3.69 -32.37
N ASP A 21 -18.86 4.44 -31.32
CA ASP A 21 -19.48 5.76 -31.43
C ASP A 21 -18.56 6.73 -32.21
N SER A 22 -19.16 7.64 -32.96
CA SER A 22 -18.46 8.67 -33.72
C SER A 22 -18.06 9.88 -32.86
N SER A 23 -18.59 9.99 -31.64
CA SER A 23 -18.31 11.09 -30.72
C SER A 23 -17.04 10.83 -29.93
N ASN A 24 -16.02 11.69 -30.14
CA ASN A 24 -14.79 11.65 -29.33
C ASN A 24 -15.08 11.74 -27.83
N ASN A 25 -16.07 12.52 -27.40
CA ASN A 25 -16.42 12.61 -25.97
C ASN A 25 -16.90 11.28 -25.40
N VAL A 26 -17.72 10.54 -26.14
CA VAL A 26 -18.23 9.22 -25.73
C VAL A 26 -17.08 8.22 -25.64
N VAL A 27 -16.20 8.20 -26.64
CA VAL A 27 -15.03 7.32 -26.68
C VAL A 27 -14.07 7.66 -25.55
N THR A 28 -13.74 8.93 -25.33
CA THR A 28 -12.88 9.38 -24.22
C THR A 28 -13.45 8.98 -22.87
N SER A 29 -14.76 9.17 -22.64
CA SER A 29 -15.40 8.72 -21.39
C SER A 29 -15.36 7.21 -21.21
N LEU A 30 -15.50 6.42 -22.27
CA LEU A 30 -15.31 4.97 -22.20
C LEU A 30 -13.86 4.63 -21.83
N THR A 31 -12.89 5.28 -22.46
CA THR A 31 -11.47 5.10 -22.19
C THR A 31 -11.14 5.35 -20.71
N PHE A 32 -11.64 6.45 -20.14
CA PHE A 32 -11.50 6.73 -18.70
C PHE A 32 -12.08 5.61 -17.85
N LYS A 33 -13.29 5.13 -18.17
CA LYS A 33 -13.91 4.02 -17.42
C LYS A 33 -13.11 2.71 -17.51
N LEU A 34 -12.49 2.41 -18.64
CA LEU A 34 -11.63 1.23 -18.79
C LEU A 34 -10.35 1.36 -17.96
N ALA A 35 -9.75 2.56 -17.93
CA ALA A 35 -8.60 2.86 -17.09
C ALA A 35 -8.96 2.77 -15.59
N GLU A 36 -10.10 3.35 -15.20
CA GLU A 36 -10.63 3.26 -13.83
C GLU A 36 -10.92 1.80 -13.42
N MET A 37 -11.51 1.00 -14.31
CA MET A 37 -11.76 -0.42 -14.04
C MET A 37 -10.44 -1.18 -13.86
N LYS A 38 -9.42 -0.86 -14.64
CA LYS A 38 -8.12 -1.54 -14.58
C LYS A 38 -7.31 -1.14 -13.34
N HIS A 39 -7.37 0.13 -12.95
CA HIS A 39 -6.64 0.63 -11.78
C HIS A 39 -7.36 0.38 -10.47
N HIS A 40 -8.64 0.70 -10.38
CA HIS A 40 -9.39 0.74 -9.12
C HIS A 40 -10.38 -0.42 -8.97
N GLY A 41 -10.32 -1.41 -9.88
CA GLY A 41 -11.27 -2.54 -9.91
C GLY A 41 -12.73 -2.11 -10.09
N GLN A 42 -12.98 -0.90 -10.57
CA GLN A 42 -14.31 -0.28 -10.60
C GLN A 42 -15.29 -0.98 -11.56
N LEU A 43 -16.46 -1.32 -11.02
CA LEU A 43 -17.83 -1.31 -11.57
C LEU A 43 -18.03 -1.50 -13.09
N LEU A 44 -17.32 -2.41 -13.75
CA LEU A 44 -17.77 -2.97 -15.03
C LEU A 44 -18.27 -4.39 -14.80
N ARG A 45 -19.40 -4.75 -15.44
CA ARG A 45 -19.86 -6.15 -15.52
C ARG A 45 -19.08 -6.89 -16.60
N MET A 46 -17.77 -6.69 -16.63
CA MET A 46 -16.83 -7.24 -17.59
C MET A 46 -15.72 -7.95 -16.85
N THR A 47 -15.24 -9.04 -17.44
CA THR A 47 -14.00 -9.69 -17.03
C THR A 47 -12.79 -8.85 -17.47
N PRO A 48 -11.61 -9.00 -16.82
CA PRO A 48 -10.39 -8.34 -17.26
C PRO A 48 -10.07 -8.59 -18.75
N GLN A 49 -10.30 -9.81 -19.23
CA GLN A 49 -10.08 -10.20 -20.63
C GLN A 49 -11.04 -9.48 -21.60
N GLU A 50 -12.28 -9.25 -21.19
CA GLU A 50 -13.25 -8.49 -21.99
C GLU A 50 -12.86 -7.01 -22.07
N SER A 51 -12.42 -6.42 -20.95
CA SER A 51 -11.91 -5.04 -20.94
C SER A 51 -10.67 -4.87 -21.81
N ASP A 52 -9.70 -5.79 -21.71
CA ASP A 52 -8.49 -5.76 -22.53
C ASP A 52 -8.81 -5.81 -24.03
N LYS A 53 -9.85 -6.55 -24.43
CA LYS A 53 -10.32 -6.56 -25.84
C LYS A 53 -10.86 -5.22 -26.28
N VAL A 54 -11.67 -4.54 -25.44
CA VAL A 54 -12.19 -3.20 -25.75
C VAL A 54 -11.05 -2.20 -25.83
N ALA A 55 -10.11 -2.24 -24.88
CA ALA A 55 -8.96 -1.35 -24.86
C ALA A 55 -8.05 -1.55 -26.09
N ALA A 56 -7.77 -2.81 -26.45
CA ALA A 56 -6.99 -3.13 -27.66
C ALA A 56 -7.68 -2.65 -28.93
N TYR A 57 -9.01 -2.78 -29.01
CA TYR A 57 -9.80 -2.28 -30.15
C TYR A 57 -9.69 -0.76 -30.26
N LEU A 58 -9.86 -0.02 -29.16
CA LEU A 58 -9.72 1.44 -29.14
C LEU A 58 -8.30 1.86 -29.55
N TYR A 59 -7.28 1.15 -29.08
CA TYR A 59 -5.88 1.44 -29.41
C TYR A 59 -5.61 1.35 -30.92
N GLN A 60 -6.14 0.30 -31.57
CA GLN A 60 -6.00 0.13 -33.01
C GLN A 60 -6.78 1.19 -33.80
N LYS A 61 -8.02 1.47 -33.39
CA LYS A 61 -8.90 2.42 -34.08
C LYS A 61 -8.36 3.86 -34.01
N PHE A 62 -7.78 4.23 -32.87
CA PHE A 62 -7.34 5.60 -32.60
C PHE A 62 -5.82 5.71 -32.48
N GLU A 63 -5.06 4.83 -33.15
CA GLU A 63 -3.59 4.76 -33.04
C GLU A 63 -2.88 6.10 -33.33
N ASN A 64 -3.49 7.03 -34.05
CA ASN A 64 -2.89 8.34 -34.37
C ASN A 64 -3.37 9.50 -33.48
N ASP A 65 -4.32 9.27 -32.58
CA ASP A 65 -4.84 10.27 -31.65
C ASP A 65 -4.04 10.23 -30.35
N ASP A 66 -2.97 11.03 -30.29
CA ASP A 66 -2.06 11.02 -29.14
C ASP A 66 -2.76 11.44 -27.82
N ASP A 67 -3.86 12.20 -27.86
CA ASP A 67 -4.63 12.59 -26.66
C ASP A 67 -5.49 11.42 -26.14
N LEU A 68 -6.20 10.74 -27.04
CA LEU A 68 -7.03 9.59 -26.67
C LEU A 68 -6.17 8.41 -26.19
N ILE A 69 -5.04 8.16 -26.86
CA ILE A 69 -4.15 7.05 -26.48
C ILE A 69 -3.50 7.30 -25.11
N ARG A 70 -3.19 8.55 -24.75
CA ARG A 70 -2.68 8.88 -23.40
C ARG A 70 -3.65 8.43 -22.31
N VAL A 71 -4.95 8.69 -22.50
CA VAL A 71 -5.97 8.24 -21.55
C VAL A 71 -6.12 6.71 -21.58
N LEU A 72 -6.00 6.11 -22.77
CA LEU A 72 -6.16 4.67 -22.97
C LEU A 72 -4.99 3.85 -22.43
N PHE A 73 -3.80 4.44 -22.35
CA PHE A 73 -2.56 3.77 -21.94
C PHE A 73 -2.74 2.94 -20.66
N LEU A 74 -3.44 3.52 -19.70
CA LEU A 74 -3.78 2.93 -18.41
C LEU A 74 -4.66 1.68 -18.50
N ALA A 75 -5.51 1.59 -19.53
CA ALA A 75 -6.36 0.45 -19.79
C ALA A 75 -5.69 -0.63 -20.65
N LEU A 76 -4.56 -0.33 -21.32
CA LEU A 76 -3.96 -1.21 -22.32
C LEU A 76 -3.43 -2.52 -21.70
N PRO A 77 -3.57 -3.67 -22.36
CA PRO A 77 -2.88 -4.90 -21.96
C PRO A 77 -1.35 -4.74 -22.05
N ASP A 78 -0.61 -5.57 -21.33
CA ASP A 78 0.84 -5.46 -21.13
C ASP A 78 1.65 -5.29 -22.43
N ASN A 79 1.30 -6.06 -23.46
CA ASN A 79 1.97 -6.03 -24.76
C ASN A 79 1.76 -4.70 -25.50
N LEU A 80 0.60 -4.07 -25.35
CA LEU A 80 0.28 -2.79 -25.96
C LEU A 80 0.86 -1.62 -25.15
N GLN A 81 0.91 -1.70 -23.82
CA GLN A 81 1.64 -0.72 -23.01
C GLN A 81 3.12 -0.63 -23.40
N PHE A 82 3.78 -1.78 -23.61
CA PHE A 82 5.18 -1.79 -24.06
C PHE A 82 5.37 -1.10 -25.41
N ASN A 83 4.50 -1.39 -26.38
CA ASN A 83 4.56 -0.77 -27.71
C ASN A 83 4.31 0.74 -27.64
N PHE A 84 3.36 1.17 -26.83
CA PHE A 84 3.10 2.59 -26.57
C PHE A 84 4.32 3.28 -25.99
N VAL A 85 4.93 2.72 -24.94
CA VAL A 85 6.14 3.26 -24.32
C VAL A 85 7.28 3.41 -25.34
N LYS A 86 7.52 2.38 -26.15
CA LYS A 86 8.55 2.41 -27.22
C LYS A 86 8.29 3.52 -28.25
N ARG A 87 7.02 3.80 -28.56
CA ARG A 87 6.64 4.87 -29.50
C ARG A 87 6.81 6.24 -28.86
N MET A 88 6.28 6.43 -27.67
CA MET A 88 6.33 7.70 -26.95
C MET A 88 7.76 8.10 -26.62
N GLU A 89 8.64 7.14 -26.32
CA GLU A 89 10.08 7.40 -26.09
C GLU A 89 10.71 8.11 -27.29
N LYS A 90 10.33 7.73 -28.51
CA LYS A 90 10.83 8.36 -29.74
C LYS A 90 10.22 9.73 -30.00
N LYS A 91 8.94 9.92 -29.64
CA LYS A 91 8.19 11.15 -29.92
C LYS A 91 8.48 12.26 -28.90
N SER A 92 8.50 11.92 -27.62
CA SER A 92 8.66 12.87 -26.51
C SER A 92 9.29 12.17 -25.30
N PRO A 93 10.63 12.21 -25.16
CA PRO A 93 11.33 11.61 -24.03
C PRO A 93 10.88 12.19 -22.68
N ALA A 94 10.55 13.48 -22.63
CA ALA A 94 10.09 14.17 -21.41
C ALA A 94 8.75 13.65 -20.88
N TYR A 95 7.97 12.94 -21.70
CA TYR A 95 6.71 12.29 -21.28
C TYR A 95 6.93 11.30 -20.13
N PHE A 96 8.13 10.73 -20.02
CA PHE A 96 8.49 9.77 -18.97
C PHE A 96 9.18 10.40 -17.76
N CYS A 97 8.99 11.70 -17.55
CA CYS A 97 9.18 12.33 -16.25
C CYS A 97 7.84 12.71 -15.62
N CYS A 98 6.71 12.34 -16.25
CA CYS A 98 5.36 12.69 -15.81
C CYS A 98 4.74 11.63 -14.89
N ARG A 99 3.66 12.03 -14.19
CA ARG A 99 2.89 11.18 -13.26
C ARG A 99 2.39 9.87 -13.88
N ASP A 100 2.21 9.81 -15.20
CA ASP A 100 1.74 8.62 -15.93
C ASP A 100 2.65 7.38 -15.72
N MET A 101 3.89 7.56 -15.24
CA MET A 101 4.77 6.44 -14.87
C MET A 101 4.31 5.68 -13.62
N GLN A 102 3.53 6.30 -12.75
CA GLN A 102 3.10 5.74 -11.46
C GLN A 102 2.12 4.55 -11.62
N VAL A 103 1.64 4.32 -12.84
CA VAL A 103 0.50 3.44 -13.13
C VAL A 103 0.79 2.44 -14.26
N ILE A 104 2.05 2.35 -14.68
CA ILE A 104 2.51 1.36 -15.68
C ILE A 104 2.59 -0.02 -15.04
N HIS A 105 1.88 -1.00 -15.58
CA HIS A 105 1.90 -2.37 -15.05
C HIS A 105 2.70 -3.35 -15.91
N SER A 106 3.04 -2.99 -17.16
CA SER A 106 3.85 -3.84 -18.04
C SER A 106 5.31 -3.91 -17.59
N ASP A 107 5.75 -5.07 -17.09
CA ASP A 107 7.15 -5.33 -16.70
C ASP A 107 8.15 -5.00 -17.83
N ALA A 108 7.81 -5.36 -19.08
CA ALA A 108 8.66 -5.07 -20.23
C ALA A 108 8.77 -3.55 -20.48
N ALA A 109 7.69 -2.80 -20.27
CA ALA A 109 7.67 -1.35 -20.40
C ALA A 109 8.50 -0.70 -19.29
N LEU A 110 8.29 -1.11 -18.03
CA LEU A 110 9.05 -0.67 -16.87
C LEU A 110 10.55 -0.95 -17.04
N GLN A 111 10.92 -2.16 -17.47
CA GLN A 111 12.32 -2.52 -17.72
C GLN A 111 12.95 -1.64 -18.79
N ARG A 112 12.21 -1.34 -19.86
CA ARG A 112 12.67 -0.45 -20.94
C ARG A 112 12.89 0.96 -20.43
N LEU A 113 11.92 1.49 -19.68
CA LEU A 113 12.00 2.84 -19.10
C LEU A 113 13.19 2.97 -18.19
N LEU A 114 13.37 2.02 -17.27
CA LEU A 114 14.54 2.05 -16.40
C LEU A 114 15.83 1.94 -17.19
N THR A 115 15.93 1.09 -18.19
CA THR A 115 17.17 0.97 -18.96
C THR A 115 17.53 2.25 -19.74
N ARG A 116 16.53 3.04 -20.15
CA ARG A 116 16.72 4.19 -21.05
C ARG A 116 16.70 5.54 -20.35
N PHE A 117 15.91 5.70 -19.30
CA PHE A 117 15.77 6.93 -18.53
C PHE A 117 16.62 6.84 -17.26
N ASN A 118 17.75 7.55 -17.29
CA ASN A 118 18.69 7.65 -16.19
C ASN A 118 18.57 9.02 -15.52
N ASP A 119 17.37 9.32 -15.03
CA ASP A 119 16.98 10.60 -14.47
C ASP A 119 16.27 10.42 -13.11
N PRO A 120 16.67 11.13 -12.05
CA PRO A 120 16.07 11.02 -10.72
C PRO A 120 14.55 11.30 -10.65
N GLU A 121 14.02 12.22 -11.45
CA GLU A 121 12.57 12.53 -11.48
C GLU A 121 11.77 11.34 -12.02
N GLY A 122 12.26 10.71 -13.09
CA GLY A 122 11.69 9.46 -13.60
C GLY A 122 11.74 8.32 -12.59
N TRP A 123 12.81 8.20 -11.81
CA TRP A 123 12.92 7.18 -10.77
C TRP A 123 11.99 7.41 -9.59
N SER A 124 11.80 8.67 -9.17
CA SER A 124 10.84 9.05 -8.12
C SER A 124 9.41 8.71 -8.52
N ASN A 125 9.02 9.03 -9.76
CA ASN A 125 7.71 8.65 -10.29
C ASN A 125 7.54 7.13 -10.46
N LEU A 126 8.60 6.41 -10.82
CA LEU A 126 8.56 4.95 -10.84
C LEU A 126 8.46 4.36 -9.43
N ALA A 127 9.15 4.92 -8.43
CA ALA A 127 9.12 4.41 -7.05
C ALA A 127 7.70 4.43 -6.45
N LYS A 128 6.89 5.42 -6.84
CA LYS A 128 5.46 5.54 -6.50
C LYS A 128 4.56 4.51 -7.17
N ASN A 129 5.08 3.75 -8.14
CA ASN A 129 4.29 2.78 -8.88
C ASN A 129 4.12 1.47 -8.09
N GLN A 130 2.87 1.18 -7.74
CA GLN A 130 2.48 0.00 -6.96
C GLN A 130 2.65 -1.33 -7.70
N TYR A 131 2.68 -1.32 -9.04
CA TYR A 131 2.82 -2.50 -9.88
C TYR A 131 4.28 -2.91 -10.12
N LEU A 132 5.25 -2.19 -9.55
CA LEU A 132 6.66 -2.56 -9.69
C LEU A 132 6.94 -3.93 -9.06
N SER A 133 7.50 -4.84 -9.85
CA SER A 133 8.10 -6.06 -9.32
C SER A 133 9.28 -5.75 -8.39
N THR A 134 9.52 -6.61 -7.40
CA THR A 134 10.62 -6.44 -6.42
C THR A 134 11.98 -6.29 -7.11
N SER A 135 12.24 -7.04 -8.19
CA SER A 135 13.48 -6.90 -8.98
C SER A 135 13.64 -5.50 -9.56
N MET A 136 12.54 -4.86 -9.94
CA MET A 136 12.55 -3.51 -10.48
C MET A 136 12.79 -2.46 -9.40
N LYS A 137 12.16 -2.63 -8.24
CA LYS A 137 12.41 -1.81 -7.04
C LYS A 137 13.88 -1.88 -6.61
N GLN A 138 14.48 -3.07 -6.59
CA GLN A 138 15.92 -3.25 -6.33
C GLN A 138 16.81 -2.45 -7.31
N LYS A 139 16.46 -2.40 -8.59
CA LYS A 139 17.22 -1.61 -9.59
C LYS A 139 17.11 -0.12 -9.33
N ILE A 140 15.92 0.38 -8.99
CA ILE A 140 15.72 1.80 -8.61
C ILE A 140 16.53 2.11 -7.35
N TRP A 141 16.45 1.25 -6.34
CA TRP A 141 17.20 1.36 -5.09
C TRP A 141 18.70 1.53 -5.32
N GLN A 142 19.31 0.63 -6.09
CA GLN A 142 20.75 0.68 -6.38
C GLN A 142 21.14 1.94 -7.16
N ARG A 143 20.26 2.44 -8.02
CA ARG A 143 20.51 3.68 -8.78
C ARG A 143 20.41 4.92 -7.91
N ALA A 144 19.40 5.03 -7.05
CA ALA A 144 19.26 6.13 -6.10
C ALA A 144 20.50 6.22 -5.19
N LEU A 145 20.95 5.08 -4.65
CA LEU A 145 22.20 5.03 -3.86
C LEU A 145 23.43 5.45 -4.67
N SER A 146 23.56 4.95 -5.89
CA SER A 146 24.67 5.32 -6.78
C SER A 146 24.64 6.81 -7.14
N HIS A 147 23.45 7.38 -7.32
CA HIS A 147 23.23 8.78 -7.62
C HIS A 147 23.69 9.68 -6.47
N ARG A 148 23.21 9.43 -5.24
CA ARG A 148 23.63 10.20 -4.05
C ARG A 148 25.13 10.13 -3.83
N LYS A 149 25.73 8.94 -3.99
CA LYS A 149 27.18 8.75 -3.85
C LYS A 149 27.99 9.59 -4.85
N ASN A 150 27.53 9.68 -6.09
CA ASN A 150 28.27 10.34 -7.16
C ASN A 150 27.92 11.84 -7.30
N ASN A 151 26.74 12.26 -6.84
CA ASN A 151 26.23 13.62 -6.98
C ASN A 151 25.61 14.17 -5.67
N PRO A 152 26.34 14.18 -4.54
CA PRO A 152 25.78 14.51 -3.24
C PRO A 152 25.18 15.93 -3.16
N LYS A 153 25.75 16.89 -3.92
CA LYS A 153 25.25 18.27 -3.99
C LYS A 153 23.96 18.42 -4.80
N ALA A 154 23.75 17.58 -5.81
CA ALA A 154 22.53 17.60 -6.61
C ALA A 154 21.37 16.98 -5.82
N ASP A 155 21.68 15.89 -5.09
CA ASP A 155 20.74 15.19 -4.22
C ASP A 155 20.25 16.07 -3.07
N SER A 156 21.14 16.86 -2.45
CA SER A 156 20.77 17.77 -1.36
C SER A 156 19.99 19.02 -1.81
N ALA A 157 20.10 19.41 -3.09
CA ALA A 157 19.45 20.59 -3.64
C ALA A 157 18.03 20.31 -4.18
N ALA A 158 17.73 19.05 -4.51
CA ALA A 158 16.48 18.66 -5.16
C ALA A 158 15.67 17.74 -4.24
N TYR A 159 14.74 18.35 -3.50
CA TYR A 159 13.93 17.67 -2.49
C TYR A 159 13.17 16.43 -3.02
N GLU A 160 12.38 16.60 -4.08
CA GLU A 160 11.49 15.54 -4.62
C GLU A 160 12.24 14.41 -5.37
N THR A 161 13.51 14.63 -5.69
CA THR A 161 14.33 13.71 -6.47
C THR A 161 15.58 13.25 -5.74
N SER A 162 15.70 13.58 -4.45
CA SER A 162 16.74 13.07 -3.56
C SER A 162 16.64 11.56 -3.42
N ALA A 163 17.77 10.90 -3.17
CA ALA A 163 17.77 9.47 -2.91
C ALA A 163 16.92 9.15 -1.66
N ASP A 164 16.93 10.00 -0.63
CA ASP A 164 16.10 9.82 0.57
C ASP A 164 14.61 9.69 0.21
N MET A 165 14.11 10.63 -0.60
CA MET A 165 12.73 10.59 -1.09
C MET A 165 12.45 9.35 -1.94
N ILE A 166 13.31 9.04 -2.93
CA ILE A 166 13.08 7.89 -3.82
C ILE A 166 13.01 6.56 -3.04
N LEU A 167 13.89 6.38 -2.06
CA LEU A 167 13.91 5.18 -1.22
C LEU A 167 12.70 5.12 -0.28
N SER A 168 12.29 6.27 0.28
CA SER A 168 11.07 6.42 1.08
C SER A 168 9.81 6.05 0.30
N GLU A 169 9.71 6.50 -0.96
CA GLU A 169 8.59 6.19 -1.86
C GLU A 169 8.52 4.68 -2.15
N LEU A 170 9.67 4.03 -2.38
CA LEU A 170 9.73 2.58 -2.57
C LEU A 170 9.20 1.80 -1.35
N ILE A 171 9.50 2.26 -0.14
CA ILE A 171 9.03 1.65 1.10
C ILE A 171 7.52 1.91 1.29
N SER A 172 7.08 3.16 1.07
CA SER A 172 5.71 3.59 1.35
C SER A 172 4.69 3.02 0.36
N HIS A 173 5.09 2.84 -0.90
CA HIS A 173 4.19 2.44 -1.99
C HIS A 173 4.40 1.01 -2.48
N GLY A 174 5.16 0.18 -1.76
CA GLY A 174 5.32 -1.19 -2.23
C GLY A 174 5.99 -2.18 -1.30
N GLU A 175 5.75 -3.45 -1.59
CA GLU A 175 6.50 -4.56 -1.01
C GLU A 175 7.97 -4.48 -1.45
N VAL A 176 8.84 -4.08 -0.52
CA VAL A 176 10.30 -4.21 -0.64
C VAL A 176 10.79 -5.40 0.18
N ASP A 177 11.96 -5.93 -0.18
CA ASP A 177 12.52 -7.09 0.51
C ASP A 177 13.28 -6.73 1.80
N ASP A 178 13.53 -7.75 2.63
CA ASP A 178 14.28 -7.63 3.89
C ASP A 178 15.66 -6.99 3.71
N GLN A 179 16.34 -7.21 2.59
CA GLN A 179 17.68 -6.67 2.35
C GLN A 179 17.64 -5.16 2.09
N MET A 180 16.63 -4.68 1.34
CA MET A 180 16.40 -3.25 1.15
C MET A 180 16.08 -2.57 2.48
N LEU A 181 15.26 -3.20 3.32
CA LEU A 181 14.95 -2.70 4.66
C LEU A 181 16.17 -2.65 5.56
N LEU A 182 16.99 -3.70 5.59
CA LEU A 182 18.24 -3.71 6.35
C LEU A 182 19.21 -2.64 5.84
N ASN A 183 19.31 -2.46 4.52
CA ASN A 183 20.10 -1.36 3.95
C ASN A 183 19.58 0.00 4.44
N ALA A 184 18.26 0.21 4.49
CA ALA A 184 17.66 1.44 5.03
C ALA A 184 18.08 1.70 6.48
N THR A 185 18.00 0.67 7.34
CA THR A 185 18.41 0.80 8.75
C THR A 185 19.89 1.19 8.90
N ALA A 186 20.76 0.69 8.02
CA ALA A 186 22.17 1.03 8.03
C ALA A 186 22.41 2.48 7.56
N LEU A 187 21.64 2.96 6.59
CA LEU A 187 21.75 4.32 6.06
C LEU A 187 21.32 5.37 7.08
N ILE A 188 20.20 5.16 7.77
CA ILE A 188 19.67 6.05 8.82
C ILE A 188 20.71 6.29 9.94
N ARG A 189 21.63 5.35 10.17
CA ARG A 189 22.70 5.51 11.17
C ARG A 189 23.83 6.44 10.75
N LEU A 190 24.03 6.64 9.46
CA LEU A 190 25.26 7.23 8.92
C LEU A 190 25.10 8.74 8.64
N GLU A 191 23.90 9.21 8.30
CA GLU A 191 23.62 10.61 7.89
C GLU A 191 22.13 10.98 8.15
N ASP A 192 21.77 12.26 7.96
CA ASP A 192 20.39 12.76 7.99
C ASP A 192 19.55 12.10 6.86
N TRP A 193 18.78 11.06 7.20
CA TRP A 193 17.84 10.32 6.33
C TRP A 193 16.42 10.34 6.93
N ASP A 194 15.96 11.53 7.33
CA ASP A 194 14.72 11.71 8.08
C ASP A 194 13.47 11.19 7.34
N PHE A 195 13.44 11.28 6.00
CA PHE A 195 12.31 10.77 5.21
C PHE A 195 12.30 9.25 5.17
N LEU A 196 13.45 8.62 4.92
CA LEU A 196 13.60 7.18 4.94
C LEU A 196 13.31 6.60 6.33
N GLU A 197 13.74 7.27 7.41
CA GLU A 197 13.39 6.89 8.78
C GLU A 197 11.88 6.96 8.99
N SER A 198 11.24 8.07 8.59
CA SER A 198 9.80 8.26 8.72
C SER A 198 9.01 7.18 7.96
N ALA A 199 9.41 6.87 6.73
CA ALA A 199 8.79 5.82 5.92
C ALA A 199 8.95 4.44 6.58
N LEU A 200 10.15 4.12 7.07
CA LEU A 200 10.43 2.86 7.74
C LEU A 200 9.62 2.69 9.03
N VAL A 201 9.54 3.74 9.85
CA VAL A 201 8.79 3.74 11.12
C VAL A 201 7.28 3.69 10.91
N SER A 202 6.79 4.20 9.77
CA SER A 202 5.37 4.11 9.40
C SER A 202 4.91 2.70 9.01
N TRP A 203 5.84 1.76 8.80
CA TRP A 203 5.52 0.44 8.33
C TRP A 203 5.23 -0.51 9.50
N ASP A 204 3.97 -0.91 9.66
CA ASP A 204 3.50 -1.62 10.86
C ASP A 204 3.95 -3.10 10.98
N ASN A 205 4.48 -3.72 9.93
CA ASN A 205 4.77 -5.16 9.88
C ASN A 205 6.21 -5.48 9.44
N LEU A 206 7.19 -4.80 10.02
CA LEU A 206 8.58 -5.02 9.67
C LEU A 206 9.07 -6.44 10.05
N PRO A 207 9.98 -7.03 9.26
CA PRO A 207 10.60 -8.31 9.58
C PRO A 207 11.37 -8.26 10.90
N ALA A 208 11.37 -9.37 11.65
CA ALA A 208 12.03 -9.45 12.96
C ALA A 208 13.54 -9.11 12.91
N VAL A 209 14.22 -9.41 11.81
CA VAL A 209 15.64 -9.06 11.61
C VAL A 209 15.84 -7.54 11.54
N VAL A 210 14.93 -6.82 10.89
CA VAL A 210 14.96 -5.35 10.77
C VAL A 210 14.65 -4.71 12.11
N LEU A 211 13.65 -5.23 12.84
CA LEU A 211 13.30 -4.76 14.19
C LEU A 211 14.46 -4.89 15.18
N LYS A 212 15.25 -5.98 15.07
CA LYS A 212 16.45 -6.18 15.90
C LYS A 212 17.51 -5.11 15.62
N GLU A 213 17.76 -4.80 14.36
CA GLU A 213 18.71 -3.74 13.98
C GLU A 213 18.23 -2.35 14.44
N LEU A 214 16.95 -2.04 14.27
CA LEU A 214 16.37 -0.78 14.75
C LEU A 214 16.50 -0.67 16.27
N GLN A 215 16.11 -1.72 17.01
CA GLN A 215 16.25 -1.76 18.47
C GLN A 215 17.67 -1.43 18.92
N GLN A 216 18.72 -1.84 18.21
CA GLN A 216 20.10 -1.56 18.65
C GLN A 216 20.54 -0.12 18.41
N ASN A 217 19.93 0.57 17.44
CA ASN A 217 20.50 1.79 16.88
C ASN A 217 19.63 3.04 17.08
N THR A 218 18.41 2.91 17.58
CA THR A 218 17.50 4.04 17.79
C THR A 218 17.40 4.46 19.27
N PRO A 219 17.29 5.77 19.57
CA PRO A 219 17.08 6.26 20.93
C PRO A 219 15.79 5.75 21.59
N ARG A 220 15.83 5.46 22.89
CA ARG A 220 14.64 5.04 23.67
C ARG A 220 13.83 6.27 24.05
N ASN A 221 12.73 6.49 23.36
CA ASN A 221 11.76 7.54 23.64
C ASN A 221 10.33 7.02 23.43
N ASP A 222 9.33 7.89 23.63
CA ASP A 222 7.92 7.55 23.47
C ASP A 222 7.56 7.09 22.03
N ILE A 223 8.17 7.71 21.01
CA ILE A 223 7.97 7.35 19.60
C ILE A 223 8.48 5.92 19.35
N TRP A 224 9.69 5.63 19.83
CA TRP A 224 10.31 4.32 19.77
C TRP A 224 9.45 3.25 20.45
N ALA A 225 8.96 3.53 21.66
CA ALA A 225 8.09 2.60 22.38
C ALA A 225 6.81 2.32 21.58
N LYS A 226 6.10 3.36 21.12
CA LYS A 226 4.88 3.22 20.33
C LYS A 226 5.12 2.45 19.03
N PHE A 227 6.25 2.67 18.38
CA PHE A 227 6.65 1.93 17.19
C PHE A 227 6.72 0.43 17.49
N PHE A 228 7.52 -0.01 18.47
CA PHE A 228 7.66 -1.44 18.78
C PHE A 228 6.35 -2.09 19.28
N LEU A 229 5.45 -1.34 19.91
CA LEU A 229 4.12 -1.83 20.33
C LEU A 229 3.11 -1.98 19.18
N ARG A 230 3.33 -1.31 18.04
CA ARG A 230 2.53 -1.49 16.82
C ARG A 230 2.93 -2.73 16.03
N GLN A 231 4.20 -3.09 16.11
CA GLN A 231 4.79 -4.12 15.27
C GLN A 231 4.27 -5.52 15.61
N GLU A 232 3.67 -6.17 14.62
CA GLU A 232 3.19 -7.55 14.75
C GLU A 232 4.32 -8.51 15.15
N ASN A 233 5.51 -8.32 14.57
CA ASN A 233 6.67 -9.20 14.70
C ASN A 233 7.60 -8.86 15.88
N SER A 234 7.25 -7.88 16.73
CA SER A 234 8.05 -7.58 17.91
C SER A 234 8.14 -8.80 18.84
N SER A 235 9.34 -9.07 19.34
CA SER A 235 9.55 -10.08 20.37
C SER A 235 8.99 -9.64 21.72
N ARG A 236 8.76 -10.60 22.63
CA ARG A 236 8.39 -10.30 24.03
C ARG A 236 9.36 -9.32 24.69
N ALA A 237 10.67 -9.48 24.47
CA ALA A 237 11.68 -8.61 25.06
C ALA A 237 11.57 -7.17 24.54
N GLN A 238 11.32 -7.00 23.24
CA GLN A 238 11.11 -5.69 22.62
C GLN A 238 9.83 -5.02 23.14
N VAL A 239 8.73 -5.77 23.27
CA VAL A 239 7.48 -5.24 23.82
C VAL A 239 7.64 -4.90 25.30
N ASP A 240 8.33 -5.72 26.10
CA ASP A 240 8.63 -5.41 27.51
C ASP A 240 9.46 -4.13 27.64
N GLU A 241 10.53 -3.98 26.86
CA GLU A 241 11.35 -2.77 26.83
C GLU A 241 10.51 -1.54 26.43
N ALA A 242 9.71 -1.65 25.37
CA ALA A 242 8.82 -0.59 24.91
C ALA A 242 7.80 -0.17 25.98
N LEU A 243 7.17 -1.13 26.66
CA LEU A 243 6.24 -0.84 27.75
C LEU A 243 6.94 -0.14 28.91
N ARG A 244 8.15 -0.55 29.28
CA ARG A 244 8.94 0.11 30.34
C ARG A 244 9.35 1.52 29.96
N VAL A 245 9.72 1.76 28.71
CA VAL A 245 10.02 3.11 28.20
C VAL A 245 8.77 3.98 28.24
N TYR A 246 7.63 3.47 27.78
CA TYR A 246 6.37 4.20 27.74
C TYR A 246 5.85 4.55 29.15
N TYR A 247 5.86 3.57 30.06
CA TYR A 247 5.38 3.68 31.43
C TYR A 247 6.49 4.03 32.43
N ALA A 248 7.59 4.66 31.99
CA ALA A 248 8.73 4.97 32.85
C ALA A 248 8.37 5.80 34.11
N LEU A 249 7.27 6.56 34.03
CA LEU A 249 6.76 7.41 35.12
C LEU A 249 5.57 6.79 35.88
N ASP A 250 5.17 5.56 35.56
CA ASP A 250 4.06 4.83 36.19
C ASP A 250 4.60 3.63 36.98
N PRO A 251 4.86 3.77 38.29
CA PRO A 251 5.44 2.70 39.10
C PRO A 251 4.53 1.48 39.22
N ASP A 252 3.21 1.65 39.14
CA ASP A 252 2.25 0.55 39.24
C ASP A 252 2.27 -0.30 37.96
N ALA A 253 2.37 0.33 36.79
CA ALA A 253 2.57 -0.37 35.52
C ALA A 253 3.91 -1.13 35.50
N LEU A 254 5.00 -0.52 35.97
CA LEU A 254 6.31 -1.17 36.06
C LEU A 254 6.29 -2.38 37.01
N ALA A 255 5.65 -2.26 38.18
CA ALA A 255 5.48 -3.37 39.12
C ALA A 255 4.69 -4.54 38.50
N GLN A 256 3.66 -4.25 37.70
CA GLN A 256 2.93 -5.28 36.96
C GLN A 256 3.83 -6.00 35.95
N LEU A 257 4.68 -5.28 35.22
CA LEU A 257 5.66 -5.89 34.31
C LEU A 257 6.66 -6.79 35.04
N ASP A 258 7.12 -6.39 36.22
CA ASP A 258 8.05 -7.18 37.03
C ASP A 258 7.43 -8.50 37.51
N VAL A 259 6.15 -8.49 37.87
CA VAL A 259 5.39 -9.70 38.19
C VAL A 259 5.25 -10.59 36.95
N LEU A 260 4.93 -9.99 35.81
CA LEU A 260 4.75 -10.69 34.54
C LEU A 260 6.05 -11.25 33.97
N ALA A 261 7.21 -10.63 34.24
CA ALA A 261 8.51 -11.08 33.73
C ALA A 261 8.81 -12.56 34.03
N LYS A 262 8.29 -13.08 35.14
CA LYS A 262 8.46 -14.48 35.57
C LYS A 262 7.45 -15.46 34.96
N GLN A 263 6.43 -14.95 34.27
CA GLN A 263 5.37 -15.75 33.70
C GLN A 263 5.76 -16.34 32.33
N PRO A 264 5.22 -17.52 31.96
CA PRO A 264 5.32 -18.04 30.60
C PRO A 264 4.67 -17.10 29.57
N ASP A 265 5.16 -17.12 28.32
CA ASP A 265 4.69 -16.24 27.24
C ASP A 265 3.18 -16.23 27.08
N ARG A 266 2.54 -17.41 27.11
CA ARG A 266 1.08 -17.51 27.00
C ARG A 266 0.36 -16.67 28.06
N ILE A 267 0.83 -16.72 29.31
CA ILE A 267 0.23 -15.96 30.42
C ILE A 267 0.58 -14.48 30.27
N TRP A 268 1.81 -14.15 29.89
CA TRP A 268 2.26 -12.78 29.66
C TRP A 268 1.38 -12.05 28.64
N TRP A 269 1.28 -12.57 27.40
CA TRP A 269 0.46 -11.98 26.34
C TRP A 269 -1.03 -11.94 26.70
N SER A 270 -1.56 -13.00 27.31
CA SER A 270 -2.97 -13.05 27.72
C SER A 270 -3.29 -12.00 28.79
N THR A 271 -2.35 -11.70 29.68
CA THR A 271 -2.56 -10.72 30.76
C THR A 271 -2.50 -9.31 30.20
N LEU A 272 -1.52 -9.01 29.34
CA LEU A 272 -1.45 -7.71 28.66
C LEU A 272 -2.71 -7.41 27.85
N ALA A 273 -3.18 -8.37 27.05
CA ALA A 273 -4.40 -8.21 26.24
C ALA A 273 -5.68 -8.02 27.07
N LYS A 274 -5.69 -8.38 28.35
CA LYS A 274 -6.82 -8.18 29.28
C LYS A 274 -6.62 -6.98 30.20
N SER A 275 -5.51 -6.28 30.07
CA SER A 275 -5.19 -5.13 30.93
C SER A 275 -6.08 -3.94 30.59
N ASN A 276 -6.36 -3.11 31.60
CA ASN A 276 -6.98 -1.81 31.41
C ASN A 276 -5.97 -0.73 31.00
N LEU A 277 -4.67 -1.04 31.03
CA LEU A 277 -3.62 -0.15 30.53
C LEU A 277 -3.61 -0.19 29.01
N THR A 278 -3.91 0.95 28.38
CA THR A 278 -4.07 1.08 26.93
C THR A 278 -2.92 0.47 26.14
N PHE A 279 -1.67 0.76 26.52
CA PHE A 279 -0.50 0.28 25.76
C PHE A 279 -0.13 -1.17 26.06
N PHE A 280 -0.53 -1.72 27.22
CA PHE A 280 -0.44 -3.17 27.47
C PHE A 280 -1.37 -3.90 26.51
N LYS A 281 -2.64 -3.47 26.46
CA LYS A 281 -3.65 -4.10 25.60
C LYS A 281 -3.29 -3.91 24.13
N PHE A 282 -2.95 -2.68 23.71
CA PHE A 282 -2.54 -2.39 22.33
C PHE A 282 -1.34 -3.22 21.87
N GLY A 283 -0.26 -3.25 22.67
CA GLY A 283 0.94 -4.02 22.34
C GLY A 283 0.67 -5.52 22.21
N ALA A 284 -0.23 -6.06 23.05
CA ALA A 284 -0.62 -7.46 22.93
C ALA A 284 -1.54 -7.71 21.74
N LEU A 285 -2.59 -6.91 21.53
CA LEU A 285 -3.55 -7.14 20.46
C LEU A 285 -2.94 -7.02 19.06
N ASN A 286 -1.91 -6.20 18.85
CA ASN A 286 -1.19 -6.14 17.57
C ASN A 286 -0.23 -7.33 17.34
N ASN A 287 0.23 -7.99 18.40
CA ASN A 287 1.35 -8.91 18.29
C ASN A 287 0.94 -10.34 17.90
N ARG A 288 1.70 -10.98 16.98
CA ARG A 288 1.43 -12.36 16.52
C ARG A 288 1.56 -13.45 17.58
N HIS A 289 2.20 -13.16 18.71
CA HIS A 289 2.37 -14.10 19.80
C HIS A 289 1.16 -14.15 20.74
N THR A 290 0.20 -13.23 20.58
CA THR A 290 -1.01 -13.22 21.39
C THR A 290 -1.91 -14.41 21.06
N PRO A 291 -2.37 -15.18 22.07
CA PRO A 291 -3.18 -16.37 21.81
C PRO A 291 -4.50 -16.04 21.09
N PRO A 292 -4.87 -16.79 20.03
CA PRO A 292 -6.10 -16.54 19.25
C PRO A 292 -7.38 -16.51 20.09
N ALA A 293 -7.45 -17.34 21.13
CA ALA A 293 -8.60 -17.39 22.04
C ALA A 293 -8.79 -16.08 22.83
N VAL A 294 -7.70 -15.36 23.12
CA VAL A 294 -7.76 -14.07 23.82
C VAL A 294 -8.25 -12.99 22.87
N LEU A 295 -7.74 -12.98 21.63
CA LEU A 295 -8.20 -12.07 20.58
C LEU A 295 -9.71 -12.22 20.33
N ALA A 296 -10.18 -13.46 20.18
CA ALA A 296 -11.59 -13.75 19.94
C ALA A 296 -12.50 -13.37 21.11
N ALA A 297 -11.97 -13.42 22.34
CA ALA A 297 -12.67 -13.07 23.57
C ALA A 297 -12.71 -11.56 23.82
N GLU A 298 -12.09 -10.71 23.00
CA GLU A 298 -12.17 -9.26 23.15
C GLU A 298 -13.61 -8.78 22.91
N ILE A 299 -14.20 -8.15 23.93
CA ILE A 299 -15.59 -7.71 23.98
C ILE A 299 -15.71 -6.20 23.82
N ASP A 300 -14.66 -5.44 24.12
CA ASP A 300 -14.66 -3.99 24.10
C ASP A 300 -14.66 -3.52 22.64
N PRO A 301 -15.71 -2.81 22.16
CA PRO A 301 -15.83 -2.42 20.76
C PRO A 301 -14.67 -1.56 20.26
N GLU A 302 -14.08 -0.74 21.14
CA GLU A 302 -12.93 0.11 20.83
C GLU A 302 -11.67 -0.69 20.41
N TRP A 303 -11.58 -1.96 20.82
CA TRP A 303 -10.44 -2.83 20.54
C TRP A 303 -10.70 -3.86 19.45
N TRP A 304 -11.93 -3.95 18.94
CA TRP A 304 -12.30 -4.96 17.96
C TRP A 304 -11.46 -4.89 16.69
N ILE A 305 -11.27 -3.69 16.13
CA ILE A 305 -10.50 -3.52 14.89
C ILE A 305 -9.03 -3.92 15.09
N VAL A 306 -8.42 -3.51 16.20
CA VAL A 306 -7.04 -3.89 16.55
C VAL A 306 -6.92 -5.42 16.65
N ALA A 307 -7.83 -6.06 17.39
CA ALA A 307 -7.82 -7.52 17.51
C ALA A 307 -8.09 -8.22 16.17
N MET A 308 -9.07 -7.75 15.39
CA MET A 308 -9.47 -8.35 14.11
C MET A 308 -8.41 -8.19 13.02
N ASN A 309 -7.57 -7.15 13.08
CA ASN A 309 -6.43 -6.97 12.17
C ASN A 309 -5.23 -7.86 12.53
N ASN A 310 -5.21 -8.49 13.71
CA ASN A 310 -4.15 -9.43 14.06
C ASN A 310 -4.22 -10.67 13.16
N PRO A 311 -3.10 -11.13 12.56
CA PRO A 311 -3.09 -12.29 11.64
C PRO A 311 -3.46 -13.62 12.31
N ARG A 312 -3.41 -13.69 13.64
CA ARG A 312 -3.82 -14.88 14.41
C ARG A 312 -5.28 -14.82 14.83
N PHE A 313 -6.03 -13.79 14.45
CA PHE A 313 -7.45 -13.69 14.77
C PHE A 313 -8.22 -14.86 14.12
N PRO A 314 -9.04 -15.62 14.87
CA PRO A 314 -9.75 -16.77 14.30
C PRO A 314 -10.70 -16.39 13.16
N VAL A 315 -10.48 -16.97 11.99
CA VAL A 315 -11.24 -16.69 10.75
C VAL A 315 -12.75 -16.89 10.93
N ASP A 316 -13.17 -17.95 11.64
CA ASP A 316 -14.59 -18.22 11.87
C ASP A 316 -15.26 -17.15 12.74
N VAL A 317 -14.52 -16.63 13.72
CA VAL A 317 -14.98 -15.53 14.58
C VAL A 317 -15.04 -14.23 13.79
N LEU A 318 -14.05 -13.98 12.92
CA LEU A 318 -14.04 -12.82 12.03
C LEU A 318 -15.28 -12.82 11.13
N LYS A 319 -15.54 -13.94 10.45
CA LYS A 319 -16.71 -14.12 9.59
C LYS A 319 -18.03 -13.96 10.37
N ALA A 320 -18.11 -14.52 11.58
CA ALA A 320 -19.30 -14.37 12.42
C ALA A 320 -19.54 -12.90 12.84
N ARG A 321 -18.48 -12.15 13.15
CA ARG A 321 -18.56 -10.72 13.47
C ARG A 321 -18.96 -9.90 12.24
N LEU A 322 -18.29 -10.08 11.11
CA LEU A 322 -18.61 -9.39 9.85
C LEU A 322 -20.02 -9.70 9.33
N LYS A 323 -20.55 -10.90 9.59
CA LYS A 323 -21.95 -11.23 9.28
C LYS A 323 -22.95 -10.44 10.13
N ARG A 324 -22.60 -10.16 11.40
CA ARG A 324 -23.45 -9.39 12.33
C ARG A 324 -23.35 -7.90 12.05
N ASP A 325 -22.13 -7.43 11.80
CA ASP A 325 -21.84 -6.05 11.46
C ASP A 325 -20.87 -5.98 10.26
N PRO A 326 -21.42 -5.89 9.04
CA PRO A 326 -20.62 -5.76 7.82
C PRO A 326 -19.78 -4.49 7.77
N LEU A 327 -20.14 -3.43 8.51
CA LEU A 327 -19.45 -2.13 8.43
C LEU A 327 -18.03 -2.19 8.98
N LEU A 328 -17.76 -3.11 9.90
CA LEU A 328 -16.42 -3.36 10.43
C LEU A 328 -15.42 -3.70 9.32
N ALA A 329 -15.87 -4.26 8.19
CA ALA A 329 -15.01 -4.53 7.04
C ALA A 329 -14.36 -3.27 6.46
N LEU A 330 -14.97 -2.09 6.64
CA LEU A 330 -14.42 -0.82 6.14
C LEU A 330 -13.22 -0.33 6.95
N GLU A 331 -13.04 -0.83 8.17
CA GLU A 331 -11.99 -0.44 9.11
C GLU A 331 -10.84 -1.46 9.19
N LEU A 332 -10.98 -2.63 8.55
CA LEU A 332 -9.91 -3.62 8.48
C LEU A 332 -8.80 -3.18 7.53
N VAL A 333 -7.57 -3.56 7.85
CA VAL A 333 -6.39 -3.34 7.00
C VAL A 333 -6.54 -4.14 5.71
N ASN A 334 -6.91 -5.43 5.82
CA ASN A 334 -7.08 -6.34 4.69
C ASN A 334 -8.48 -6.99 4.71
N PRO A 335 -9.55 -6.27 4.32
CA PRO A 335 -10.91 -6.82 4.33
C PRO A 335 -11.17 -7.79 3.17
N GLU A 336 -12.22 -8.61 3.30
CA GLU A 336 -12.74 -9.41 2.19
C GLU A 336 -13.27 -8.47 1.08
N LEU A 337 -12.57 -8.42 -0.07
CA LEU A 337 -12.88 -7.51 -1.18
C LEU A 337 -14.34 -7.60 -1.65
N ASP A 338 -14.90 -8.81 -1.73
CA ASP A 338 -16.28 -9.00 -2.16
C ASP A 338 -17.30 -8.39 -1.19
N LEU A 339 -17.00 -8.39 0.11
CA LEU A 339 -17.84 -7.74 1.11
C LEU A 339 -17.81 -6.21 0.96
N VAL A 340 -16.62 -5.63 0.75
CA VAL A 340 -16.48 -4.19 0.51
C VAL A 340 -17.18 -3.77 -0.79
N ARG A 341 -17.06 -4.57 -1.86
CA ARG A 341 -17.80 -4.37 -3.12
C ARG A 341 -19.31 -4.40 -2.92
N GLN A 342 -19.82 -5.34 -2.12
CA GLN A 342 -21.24 -5.40 -1.79
C GLN A 342 -21.70 -4.16 -1.02
N LEU A 343 -20.88 -3.63 -0.10
CA LEU A 343 -21.18 -2.39 0.62
C LEU A 343 -21.16 -1.17 -0.30
N ALA A 344 -20.24 -1.12 -1.27
CA ALA A 344 -20.19 -0.05 -2.27
C ALA A 344 -21.45 -0.05 -3.17
N LEU A 345 -21.92 -1.24 -3.58
CA LEU A 345 -23.09 -1.40 -4.44
C LEU A 345 -24.42 -1.21 -3.69
N ASN A 346 -24.56 -1.87 -2.55
CA ASN A 346 -25.84 -2.08 -1.86
C ASN A 346 -25.87 -1.49 -0.45
N GLY A 347 -24.86 -0.71 -0.06
CA GLY A 347 -24.80 -0.06 1.24
C GLY A 347 -26.07 0.72 1.54
N LYS A 348 -26.60 0.59 2.77
CA LYS A 348 -27.91 1.14 3.15
C LYS A 348 -28.00 2.66 2.96
N THR A 349 -26.90 3.37 3.20
CA THR A 349 -26.82 4.83 3.08
C THR A 349 -25.82 5.22 2.01
N ARG A 350 -25.95 6.44 1.48
CA ARG A 350 -24.98 7.02 0.55
C ARG A 350 -23.59 7.11 1.18
N ALA A 351 -23.48 7.48 2.45
CA ALA A 351 -22.21 7.58 3.17
C ALA A 351 -21.48 6.23 3.24
N ILE A 352 -22.19 5.13 3.53
CA ILE A 352 -21.61 3.77 3.55
C ILE A 352 -21.08 3.40 2.17
N ARG A 353 -21.85 3.68 1.11
CA ARG A 353 -21.41 3.40 -0.27
C ARG A 353 -20.17 4.21 -0.63
N GLU A 354 -20.13 5.50 -0.28
CA GLU A 354 -18.98 6.37 -0.52
C GLU A 354 -17.73 5.94 0.26
N GLN A 355 -17.89 5.56 1.53
CA GLN A 355 -16.79 5.03 2.33
C GLN A 355 -16.26 3.70 1.78
N ALA A 356 -17.15 2.80 1.38
CA ALA A 356 -16.77 1.53 0.76
C ALA A 356 -16.08 1.72 -0.59
N MET A 357 -16.50 2.70 -1.40
CA MET A 357 -15.79 3.06 -2.63
C MET A 357 -14.38 3.56 -2.33
N ARG A 358 -14.21 4.49 -1.38
CA ARG A 358 -12.88 4.95 -0.96
C ARG A 358 -12.01 3.80 -0.45
N LYS A 359 -12.59 2.88 0.33
CA LYS A 359 -11.86 1.70 0.82
C LYS A 359 -11.42 0.78 -0.31
N LEU A 360 -12.22 0.63 -1.37
CA LEU A 360 -11.79 -0.09 -2.57
C LEU A 360 -10.66 0.64 -3.28
N ASP A 361 -10.75 1.96 -3.41
CA ASP A 361 -9.69 2.77 -4.02
C ASP A 361 -8.38 2.72 -3.19
N GLU A 362 -8.44 2.53 -1.88
CA GLU A 362 -7.25 2.30 -1.02
C GLU A 362 -6.63 0.90 -1.19
N LEU A 363 -7.43 -0.09 -1.59
CA LEU A 363 -6.99 -1.49 -1.72
C LEU A 363 -6.48 -1.84 -3.13
N TYR A 364 -6.57 -0.90 -4.08
CA TYR A 364 -6.26 -1.07 -5.50
C TYR A 364 -5.25 -0.05 -5.99
#